data_AF-A0A8T3NQL8-F1
#
_entry.id   AF-A0A8T3NQL8-F1
#
_cell.length_a   1.000
_cell.length_b   1.000
_cell.length_c   1.000
_cell.angle_alpha   90.00
_cell.angle_beta   90.00
_cell.angle_gamma   90.00
#
_symmetry.space_group_name_H-M   'P 1'
#
loop_
_entity.id
_entity.type
_entity.pdbx_description
1 polymer ?
#
loop_
_entity_poly.entity_id
_entity_poly.type
_entity_poly.pdbx_seq_one_letter_code
_entity_poly.pdbx_strand_id
1 'polypeptide(L)'
;MIILAGLALELILILSFVPAPLVPLTADSGMDELVPWLEVLGQPIHERLASLRPGISLTRLAVILQMVCFLGLFLPYAGALRALRTDGDLRVGRAVLLFGALFQLTALASRRLFSNDLFSYIFNGRIMTVYGANPYLAVPARYPQDPLLPLVDWREVPNFYGPLWTLIGAELTRLGGDELGLT
;
A
#
# COMPACT_ATOMS: atom_id res chain seq x y z
N MET A 1 -13.72 25.29 -6.98
CA MET A 1 -13.93 23.90 -7.44
C MET A 1 -12.80 22.97 -7.01
N ILE A 2 -11.53 23.28 -7.30
CA ILE A 2 -10.38 22.41 -6.95
C ILE A 2 -10.24 22.13 -5.45
N ILE A 3 -10.41 23.14 -4.59
CA ILE A 3 -10.34 22.95 -3.13
C ILE A 3 -11.38 21.91 -2.67
N LEU A 4 -12.62 21.99 -3.19
CA LEU A 4 -13.67 21.03 -2.86
C LEU A 4 -13.34 19.62 -3.37
N ALA A 5 -12.75 19.51 -4.57
CA ALA A 5 -12.31 18.23 -5.10
C ALA A 5 -11.16 17.62 -4.27
N GLY A 6 -10.19 18.44 -3.85
CA GLY A 6 -9.11 18.02 -2.96
C GLY A 6 -9.62 17.55 -1.60
N LEU A 7 -10.50 18.32 -0.95
CA LEU A 7 -11.12 17.93 0.31
C LEU A 7 -11.94 16.64 0.18
N ALA A 8 -12.66 16.45 -0.95
CA ALA A 8 -13.41 15.24 -1.20
C ALA A 8 -12.48 14.02 -1.41
N LEU A 9 -11.35 14.18 -2.11
CA LEU A 9 -10.35 13.12 -2.25
C LEU A 9 -9.79 12.69 -0.89
N GLU A 10 -9.39 13.65 -0.04
CA GLU A 10 -8.91 13.37 1.31
C GLU A 10 -9.97 12.66 2.15
N LEU A 11 -11.19 13.18 2.15
CA LEU A 11 -12.28 12.60 2.93
C LEU A 11 -12.55 11.16 2.52
N ILE A 12 -12.62 10.88 1.22
CA ILE A 12 -12.86 9.52 0.70
C ILE A 12 -11.68 8.59 1.02
N LEU A 13 -10.44 9.09 0.95
CA LEU A 13 -9.25 8.33 1.35
C LEU A 13 -9.29 7.96 2.85
N ILE A 14 -9.59 8.92 3.72
CA ILE A 14 -9.73 8.70 5.17
C ILE A 14 -10.87 7.72 5.45
N LEU A 15 -12.02 7.88 4.80
CA LEU A 15 -13.15 6.95 4.92
C LEU A 15 -12.78 5.53 4.46
N SER A 16 -11.86 5.39 3.52
CA SER A 16 -11.37 4.10 3.07
C SER A 16 -10.57 3.33 4.14
N PHE A 17 -10.10 4.00 5.20
CA PHE A 17 -9.41 3.34 6.32
C PHE A 17 -10.36 2.63 7.27
N VAL A 18 -11.64 3.02 7.27
CA VAL A 18 -12.66 2.43 8.13
C VAL A 18 -12.95 0.95 7.80
N PRO A 19 -13.23 0.55 6.55
CA PRO A 19 -13.44 -0.85 6.21
C PRO A 19 -12.14 -1.65 6.08
N ALA A 20 -10.97 -1.00 5.98
CA ALA A 20 -9.69 -1.67 5.71
C ALA A 20 -9.32 -2.78 6.72
N PRO A 21 -9.52 -2.61 8.05
CA PRO A 21 -9.31 -3.68 9.04
C PRO A 21 -10.19 -4.93 8.85
N LEU A 22 -11.29 -4.80 8.13
CA LEU A 22 -12.31 -5.86 7.99
C LEU A 22 -12.12 -6.70 6.74
N VAL A 23 -11.24 -6.26 5.85
CA VAL A 23 -10.88 -7.00 4.64
C VAL A 23 -9.72 -7.92 5.01
N PRO A 24 -9.89 -9.26 4.96
CA PRO A 24 -8.84 -10.20 5.29
C PRO A 24 -7.56 -9.87 4.53
N LEU A 25 -6.47 -9.76 5.26
CA LEU A 25 -5.15 -9.67 4.66
C LEU A 25 -4.72 -11.08 4.25
N THR A 26 -4.21 -11.21 3.03
CA THR A 26 -3.68 -12.49 2.53
C THR A 26 -2.32 -12.82 3.13
N ALA A 27 -1.62 -11.83 3.70
CA ALA A 27 -0.52 -12.04 4.63
C ALA A 27 -0.43 -10.87 5.63
N ASP A 28 0.17 -11.16 6.79
CA ASP A 28 0.47 -10.19 7.82
C ASP A 28 1.68 -9.35 7.39
N SER A 29 1.44 -8.10 6.99
CA SER A 29 2.50 -7.19 6.56
C SER A 29 3.28 -6.59 7.75
N GLY A 30 2.94 -6.96 9.00
CA GLY A 30 3.48 -6.36 10.22
C GLY A 30 3.03 -4.90 10.46
N MET A 31 2.21 -4.35 9.55
CA MET A 31 1.72 -2.97 9.63
C MET A 31 0.77 -2.74 10.80
N ASP A 32 0.13 -3.80 11.28
CA ASP A 32 -0.79 -3.74 12.42
C ASP A 32 -0.03 -3.42 13.71
N GLU A 33 1.22 -3.89 13.82
CA GLU A 33 2.13 -3.57 14.92
C GLU A 33 2.71 -2.16 14.79
N LEU A 34 3.02 -1.71 13.56
CA LEU A 34 3.60 -0.39 13.31
C LEU A 34 2.56 0.75 13.41
N VAL A 35 1.30 0.47 13.12
CA VAL A 35 0.23 1.48 13.00
C VAL A 35 -1.04 1.06 13.75
N PRO A 36 -0.97 0.83 15.08
CA PRO A 36 -2.08 0.25 15.86
C PRO A 36 -3.31 1.17 15.95
N TRP A 37 -3.12 2.48 15.76
CA TRP A 37 -4.20 3.47 15.83
C TRP A 37 -5.22 3.36 14.68
N LEU A 38 -4.88 2.68 13.57
CA LEU A 38 -5.83 2.41 12.49
C LEU A 38 -6.94 1.44 12.92
N GLU A 39 -6.61 0.47 13.77
CA GLU A 39 -7.61 -0.45 14.32
C GLU A 39 -8.57 0.29 15.26
N VAL A 40 -8.04 1.19 16.09
CA VAL A 40 -8.83 2.04 17.00
C VAL A 40 -9.86 2.88 16.25
N LEU A 41 -9.51 3.43 15.08
CA LEU A 41 -10.45 4.21 14.25
C LEU A 41 -11.56 3.36 13.63
N GLY A 42 -11.27 2.11 13.26
CA GLY A 42 -12.24 1.18 12.66
C GLY A 42 -13.13 0.47 13.69
N GLN A 43 -12.68 0.36 14.94
CA GLN A 43 -13.29 -0.47 15.98
C GLN A 43 -14.76 -0.13 16.29
N PRO A 44 -15.20 1.14 16.44
CA PRO A 44 -16.60 1.45 16.74
C PRO A 44 -17.56 1.00 15.63
N ILE A 45 -17.09 1.04 14.38
CA ILE A 45 -17.85 0.60 13.22
C ILE A 45 -17.80 -0.91 13.10
N HIS A 46 -16.66 -1.55 13.40
CA HIS A 46 -16.56 -3.00 13.50
C HIS A 46 -17.58 -3.58 14.49
N GLU A 47 -17.65 -3.03 15.70
CA GLU A 47 -18.58 -3.46 16.75
C GLU A 47 -20.04 -3.28 16.31
N ARG A 48 -20.37 -2.13 15.71
CA ARG A 48 -21.71 -1.90 15.15
C ARG A 48 -22.04 -2.85 14.02
N LEU A 49 -21.13 -3.08 13.08
CA LEU A 49 -21.36 -3.98 11.95
C LEU A 49 -21.46 -5.44 12.39
N ALA A 50 -20.68 -5.87 13.39
CA ALA A 50 -20.77 -7.19 14.01
C ALA A 50 -22.13 -7.42 14.71
N SER A 51 -22.76 -6.34 15.21
CA SER A 51 -24.10 -6.40 15.79
C SER A 51 -25.24 -6.50 14.75
N LEU A 52 -24.96 -6.24 13.47
CA LEU A 52 -25.93 -6.37 12.39
C LEU A 52 -26.05 -7.82 11.93
N ARG A 53 -27.29 -8.25 11.67
CA ARG A 53 -27.68 -9.66 11.42
C ARG A 53 -26.78 -10.40 10.39
N PRO A 54 -26.62 -11.73 10.53
CA PRO A 54 -25.66 -12.57 9.79
C PRO A 54 -25.93 -12.78 8.28
N GLY A 55 -26.86 -12.03 7.67
CA GLY A 55 -27.28 -12.23 6.27
C GLY A 55 -26.22 -11.83 5.23
N ILE A 56 -25.30 -10.92 5.58
CA ILE A 56 -24.18 -10.52 4.74
C ILE A 56 -22.91 -10.76 5.56
N SER A 57 -21.97 -11.52 5.00
CA SER A 57 -20.63 -11.66 5.61
C SER A 57 -20.01 -10.26 5.77
N LEU A 58 -19.58 -9.93 7.00
CA LEU A 58 -18.96 -8.65 7.34
C LEU A 58 -17.84 -8.27 6.37
N THR A 59 -17.06 -9.27 5.95
CA THR A 59 -16.01 -9.15 4.92
C THR A 59 -16.56 -8.71 3.57
N ARG A 60 -17.68 -9.27 3.10
CA ARG A 60 -18.29 -8.88 1.82
C ARG A 60 -18.74 -7.42 1.85
N LEU A 61 -19.34 -7.00 2.96
CA LEU A 61 -19.75 -5.60 3.13
C LEU A 61 -18.52 -4.67 3.14
N ALA A 62 -17.47 -5.03 3.88
CA ALA A 62 -16.23 -4.26 3.92
C ALA A 62 -15.58 -4.12 2.54
N VAL A 63 -15.52 -5.21 1.76
CA VAL A 63 -15.02 -5.18 0.37
C VAL A 63 -15.87 -4.25 -0.50
N ILE A 64 -17.19 -4.31 -0.41
CA ILE A 64 -18.08 -3.42 -1.16
C ILE A 64 -17.84 -1.95 -0.78
N LEU A 65 -17.76 -1.64 0.52
CA LEU A 65 -17.49 -0.28 1.00
C LEU A 65 -16.13 0.22 0.53
N GLN A 66 -15.11 -0.63 0.57
CA GLN A 66 -13.77 -0.32 0.05
C GLN A 66 -13.81 -0.02 -1.44
N MET A 67 -14.50 -0.86 -2.23
CA MET A 67 -14.67 -0.64 -3.67
C MET A 67 -15.42 0.66 -3.95
N VAL A 68 -16.47 0.97 -3.19
CA VAL A 68 -17.22 2.23 -3.33
C VAL A 68 -16.33 3.43 -3.03
N CYS A 69 -15.49 3.38 -1.98
CA CYS A 69 -14.53 4.45 -1.69
C CYS A 69 -13.54 4.63 -2.85
N PHE A 70 -12.92 3.55 -3.35
CA PHE A 70 -11.96 3.64 -4.45
C PHE A 70 -12.59 4.09 -5.77
N LEU A 71 -13.78 3.61 -6.11
CA LEU A 71 -14.53 4.11 -7.27
C LEU A 71 -14.97 5.57 -7.07
N GLY A 72 -15.30 5.94 -5.84
CA GLY A 72 -15.66 7.30 -5.45
C GLY A 72 -14.55 8.32 -5.70
N LEU A 73 -13.27 7.93 -5.56
CA LEU A 73 -12.10 8.81 -5.80
C LEU A 73 -12.05 9.36 -7.24
N PHE A 74 -12.58 8.61 -8.22
CA PHE A 74 -12.55 9.04 -9.62
C PHE A 74 -13.42 10.27 -9.89
N LEU A 75 -14.50 10.47 -9.12
CA LEU A 75 -15.41 11.60 -9.29
C LEU A 75 -14.76 12.97 -8.97
N PRO A 76 -14.20 13.20 -7.77
CA PRO A 76 -13.49 14.44 -7.47
C PRO A 76 -12.22 14.58 -8.30
N TYR A 77 -11.52 13.49 -8.63
CA TYR A 77 -10.38 13.53 -9.56
C TYR A 77 -10.77 14.06 -10.94
N ALA A 78 -11.85 13.53 -11.54
CA ALA A 78 -12.38 14.04 -12.80
C ALA A 78 -12.86 15.50 -12.69
N GLY A 79 -13.43 15.89 -11.54
CA GLY A 79 -13.78 17.27 -11.24
C GLY A 79 -12.57 18.20 -11.22
N ALA A 80 -11.47 17.77 -10.60
CA ALA A 80 -10.20 18.51 -10.57
C ALA A 80 -9.61 18.66 -11.99
N LEU A 81 -9.61 17.59 -12.80
CA LEU A 81 -9.15 17.64 -14.19
C LEU A 81 -9.99 18.59 -15.05
N ARG A 82 -11.32 18.60 -14.88
CA ARG A 82 -12.19 19.55 -15.59
C ARG A 82 -11.89 21.00 -15.17
N ALA A 83 -11.68 21.24 -13.89
CA ALA A 83 -11.33 22.57 -13.37
C ALA A 83 -10.00 23.08 -13.95
N LEU A 84 -9.00 22.20 -14.05
CA LEU A 84 -7.69 22.51 -14.60
C LEU A 84 -7.73 22.83 -16.09
N ARG A 85 -8.68 22.25 -16.84
CA ARG A 85 -8.84 22.55 -18.28
C ARG A 85 -9.39 23.95 -18.53
N THR A 86 -10.15 24.49 -17.58
CA THR A 86 -10.78 25.81 -17.69
C THR A 86 -9.94 26.94 -17.09
N ASP A 87 -9.01 26.63 -16.19
CA ASP A 87 -8.25 27.60 -15.41
C ASP A 87 -6.74 27.35 -15.50
N GLY A 88 -6.01 28.32 -16.07
CA GLY A 88 -4.54 28.30 -16.17
C GLY A 88 -3.81 29.01 -15.01
N ASP A 89 -4.50 29.33 -13.91
CA ASP A 89 -3.93 30.09 -12.80
C ASP A 89 -2.90 29.25 -11.99
N LEU A 90 -1.76 29.86 -11.66
CA LEU A 90 -0.75 29.28 -10.77
C LEU A 90 -1.32 28.89 -9.38
N ARG A 91 -2.34 29.61 -8.89
CA ARG A 91 -3.02 29.29 -7.62
C ARG A 91 -3.70 27.92 -7.68
N VAL A 92 -4.27 27.59 -8.84
CA VAL A 92 -4.88 26.29 -9.11
C VAL A 92 -3.83 25.19 -9.11
N GLY A 93 -2.69 25.41 -9.78
CA GLY A 93 -1.56 24.47 -9.77
C GLY A 93 -1.02 24.20 -8.36
N ARG A 94 -0.85 25.25 -7.54
CA ARG A 94 -0.42 25.12 -6.14
C ARG A 94 -1.40 24.32 -5.30
N ALA A 95 -2.72 24.55 -5.47
CA ALA A 95 -3.74 23.79 -4.75
C ALA A 95 -3.69 22.30 -5.13
N VAL A 96 -3.51 21.97 -6.41
CA VAL A 96 -3.36 20.58 -6.86
C VAL A 96 -2.13 19.92 -6.27
N LEU A 97 -0.98 20.59 -6.26
CA LEU A 97 0.23 20.07 -5.64
C LEU A 97 0.06 19.87 -4.13
N LEU A 98 -0.57 20.82 -3.44
CA LEU A 98 -0.83 20.72 -2.00
C LEU A 98 -1.72 19.51 -1.67
N PHE A 99 -2.86 19.38 -2.33
CA PHE A 99 -3.77 18.26 -2.10
C PHE A 99 -3.19 16.93 -2.60
N GLY A 100 -2.39 16.94 -3.67
CA GLY A 100 -1.67 15.74 -4.11
C GLY A 100 -0.64 15.29 -3.06
N ALA A 101 0.13 16.22 -2.49
CA ALA A 101 1.08 15.91 -1.42
C ALA A 101 0.36 15.43 -0.16
N LEU A 102 -0.72 16.11 0.24
CA LEU A 102 -1.54 15.71 1.39
C LEU A 102 -2.11 14.31 1.19
N PHE A 103 -2.63 13.99 0.00
CA PHE A 103 -3.23 12.71 -0.30
C PHE A 103 -2.20 11.59 -0.19
N GLN A 104 -0.99 11.82 -0.71
CA GLN A 104 0.10 10.86 -0.59
C GLN A 104 0.52 10.68 0.88
N LEU A 105 0.66 11.77 1.64
CA LEU A 105 0.99 11.70 3.07
C LEU A 105 -0.08 10.95 3.88
N THR A 106 -1.36 11.20 3.61
CA THR A 106 -2.47 10.46 4.20
C THR A 106 -2.40 8.99 3.80
N ALA A 107 -2.11 8.68 2.53
CA ALA A 107 -2.01 7.31 2.03
C ALA A 107 -0.84 6.53 2.64
N LEU A 108 0.25 7.21 3.04
CA LEU A 108 1.33 6.59 3.84
C LEU A 108 0.82 6.02 5.16
N ALA A 109 -0.26 6.58 5.69
CA ALA A 109 -0.88 6.12 6.91
C ALA A 109 -1.89 4.97 6.67
N SER A 110 -1.97 4.41 5.46
CA SER A 110 -2.86 3.29 5.15
C SER A 110 -2.29 1.96 5.68
N ARG A 111 -3.16 1.08 6.19
CA ARG A 111 -2.83 -0.32 6.59
C ARG A 111 -2.19 -1.12 5.44
N ARG A 112 -2.42 -0.70 4.18
CA ARG A 112 -1.90 -1.34 2.96
C ARG A 112 -0.72 -0.62 2.33
N LEU A 113 0.08 0.11 3.12
CA LEU A 113 1.21 0.85 2.57
C LEU A 113 2.24 -0.07 1.88
N PHE A 114 2.46 -1.25 2.43
CA PHE A 114 3.40 -2.23 1.89
C PHE A 114 2.65 -3.45 1.34
N SER A 115 2.85 -3.72 0.04
CA SER A 115 2.53 -5.03 -0.54
C SER A 115 3.53 -6.06 0.00
N ASN A 116 3.11 -7.32 0.11
CA ASN A 116 4.03 -8.44 0.39
C ASN A 116 5.12 -8.58 -0.70
N ASP A 117 4.88 -8.03 -1.89
CA ASP A 117 5.89 -7.97 -2.95
C ASP A 117 7.15 -7.19 -2.52
N LEU A 118 7.05 -6.32 -1.51
CA LEU A 118 8.19 -5.62 -0.91
C LEU A 118 9.27 -6.61 -0.49
N PHE A 119 8.91 -7.66 0.23
CA PHE A 119 9.86 -8.67 0.68
C PHE A 119 10.46 -9.43 -0.50
N SER A 120 9.68 -9.66 -1.56
CA SER A 120 10.21 -10.26 -2.80
C SER A 120 11.22 -9.34 -3.48
N TYR A 121 11.01 -8.02 -3.50
CA TYR A 121 11.97 -7.05 -4.03
C TYR A 121 13.27 -7.01 -3.21
N ILE A 122 13.15 -6.96 -1.88
CA ILE A 122 14.30 -6.97 -0.98
C ILE A 122 15.08 -8.28 -1.17
N PHE A 123 14.40 -9.42 -1.19
CA PHE A 123 15.05 -10.72 -1.35
C PHE A 123 15.76 -10.85 -2.69
N ASN A 124 15.14 -10.38 -3.79
CA ASN A 124 15.79 -10.33 -5.11
C ASN A 124 17.07 -9.47 -5.09
N GLY A 125 17.06 -8.34 -4.37
CA GLY A 125 18.25 -7.53 -4.12
C GLY A 125 19.31 -8.28 -3.33
N ARG A 126 18.92 -9.04 -2.29
CA ARG A 126 19.83 -9.87 -1.47
C ARG A 126 20.45 -11.02 -2.25
N ILE A 127 19.69 -11.69 -3.12
CA ILE A 127 20.22 -12.70 -4.05
C ILE A 127 21.41 -12.14 -4.83
N MET A 128 21.29 -10.90 -5.31
CA MET A 128 22.35 -10.25 -6.06
C MET A 128 23.51 -9.73 -5.19
N THR A 129 23.22 -9.12 -4.04
CA THR A 129 24.21 -8.37 -3.25
C THR A 129 24.86 -9.17 -2.13
N VAL A 130 24.09 -9.99 -1.41
CA VAL A 130 24.56 -10.81 -0.29
C VAL A 130 25.06 -12.15 -0.82
N TYR A 131 24.31 -12.76 -1.74
CA TYR A 131 24.61 -14.11 -2.24
C TYR A 131 25.40 -14.12 -3.56
N GLY A 132 25.58 -12.97 -4.22
CA GLY A 132 26.33 -12.85 -5.47
C GLY A 132 25.74 -13.66 -6.64
N ALA A 133 24.45 -14.00 -6.57
CA ALA A 133 23.76 -14.84 -7.52
C ALA A 133 22.84 -14.02 -8.43
N ASN A 134 22.50 -14.60 -9.58
CA ASN A 134 21.58 -13.96 -10.52
C ASN A 134 20.12 -14.18 -10.07
N PRO A 135 19.35 -13.14 -9.68
CA PRO A 135 17.97 -13.28 -9.24
C PRO A 135 17.01 -13.72 -10.36
N TYR A 136 17.43 -13.64 -11.62
CA TYR A 136 16.68 -14.15 -12.77
C TYR A 136 16.79 -15.67 -12.94
N LEU A 137 17.71 -16.32 -12.22
CA LEU A 137 17.97 -17.75 -12.29
C LEU A 137 17.79 -18.43 -10.93
N ALA A 138 18.18 -17.75 -9.86
CA ALA A 138 18.03 -18.24 -8.50
C ALA A 138 16.67 -17.81 -7.92
N VAL A 139 16.10 -18.68 -7.09
CA VAL A 139 14.83 -18.43 -6.39
C VAL A 139 15.09 -18.24 -4.89
N PRO A 140 14.22 -17.51 -4.16
CA PRO A 140 14.38 -17.32 -2.72
C PRO A 140 14.51 -18.62 -1.92
N ALA A 141 13.77 -19.67 -2.28
CA ALA A 141 13.79 -20.99 -1.61
C ALA A 141 15.16 -21.67 -1.61
N ARG A 142 16.12 -21.22 -2.43
CA ARG A 142 17.51 -21.72 -2.41
C ARG A 142 18.29 -21.26 -1.17
N TYR A 143 17.78 -20.28 -0.42
CA TYR A 143 18.44 -19.66 0.72
C TYR A 143 17.60 -19.82 2.01
N PRO A 144 17.37 -21.06 2.51
CA PRO A 144 16.47 -21.33 3.63
C PRO A 144 16.91 -20.74 4.97
N GLN A 145 18.17 -20.34 5.09
CA GLN A 145 18.72 -19.69 6.29
C GLN A 145 18.55 -18.16 6.27
N ASP A 146 18.05 -17.56 5.19
CA ASP A 146 17.81 -16.11 5.16
C ASP A 146 16.61 -15.74 6.05
N PRO A 147 16.76 -14.81 6.99
CA PRO A 147 15.70 -14.44 7.93
C PRO A 147 14.47 -13.80 7.26
N LEU A 148 14.60 -13.28 6.03
CA LEU A 148 13.49 -12.68 5.29
C LEU A 148 12.71 -13.71 4.47
N LEU A 149 13.19 -14.94 4.29
CA LEU A 149 12.51 -15.96 3.50
C LEU A 149 11.06 -16.23 3.99
N PRO A 150 10.77 -16.29 5.31
CA PRO A 150 9.41 -16.44 5.79
C PRO A 150 8.45 -15.32 5.35
N LEU A 151 8.96 -14.13 5.04
CA LEU A 151 8.16 -12.97 4.63
C LEU A 151 7.94 -12.89 3.11
N VAL A 152 8.65 -13.70 2.33
CA VAL A 152 8.53 -13.74 0.87
C VAL A 152 7.39 -14.67 0.47
N ASP A 153 6.40 -14.14 -0.27
CA ASP A 153 5.31 -14.96 -0.82
C ASP A 153 5.79 -15.86 -1.98
N TRP A 154 6.58 -15.30 -2.90
CA TRP A 154 6.98 -15.95 -4.15
C TRP A 154 8.29 -16.75 -4.04
N ARG A 155 8.36 -17.68 -3.07
CA ARG A 155 9.64 -18.35 -2.71
C ARG A 155 10.25 -19.21 -3.81
N GLU A 156 9.42 -19.77 -4.67
CA GLU A 156 9.86 -20.68 -5.76
C GLU A 156 9.92 -19.99 -7.13
N VAL A 157 9.66 -18.69 -7.18
CA VAL A 157 9.58 -17.95 -8.45
C VAL A 157 10.84 -17.09 -8.61
N PRO A 158 11.57 -17.21 -9.74
CA PRO A 158 12.69 -16.32 -10.01
C PRO A 158 12.19 -14.90 -10.29
N ASN A 159 13.06 -13.93 -10.17
CA ASN A 159 12.74 -12.55 -10.47
C ASN A 159 12.26 -12.39 -11.92
N PHE A 160 11.07 -11.84 -12.11
CA PHE A 160 10.49 -11.52 -13.42
C PHE A 160 10.38 -10.01 -13.65
N TYR A 161 10.85 -9.19 -12.71
CA TYR A 161 10.84 -7.74 -12.82
C TYR A 161 11.97 -7.22 -13.74
N GLY A 162 11.76 -6.07 -14.36
CA GLY A 162 12.71 -5.49 -15.32
C GLY A 162 14.09 -5.20 -14.69
N PRO A 163 15.20 -5.31 -15.47
CA PRO A 163 16.57 -5.15 -14.95
C PRO A 163 16.82 -3.86 -14.19
N LEU A 164 16.25 -2.73 -14.63
CA LEU A 164 16.40 -1.45 -13.94
C LEU A 164 15.87 -1.50 -12.50
N TRP A 165 14.70 -2.11 -12.29
CA TRP A 165 14.12 -2.25 -10.97
C TRP A 165 14.96 -3.15 -10.07
N THR A 166 15.48 -4.24 -10.62
CA THR A 166 16.38 -5.16 -9.92
C THR A 166 17.65 -4.47 -9.46
N LEU A 167 18.24 -3.60 -10.29
CA LEU A 167 19.42 -2.82 -9.93
C LEU A 167 19.13 -1.81 -8.81
N ILE A 168 17.98 -1.13 -8.86
CA ILE A 168 17.54 -0.23 -7.79
C ILE A 168 17.36 -1.01 -6.49
N GLY A 169 16.68 -2.15 -6.54
CA GLY A 169 16.48 -3.04 -5.39
C GLY A 169 17.80 -3.53 -4.81
N ALA A 170 18.73 -3.98 -5.67
CA ALA A 170 20.06 -4.40 -5.26
C ALA A 170 20.82 -3.27 -4.56
N GLU A 171 20.82 -2.05 -5.10
CA GLU A 171 21.53 -0.93 -4.47
C GLU A 171 20.90 -0.55 -3.13
N LEU A 172 19.57 -0.56 -3.01
CA LEU A 172 18.89 -0.34 -1.73
C LEU A 172 19.25 -1.41 -0.70
N THR A 173 19.28 -2.68 -1.11
CA THR A 173 19.72 -3.78 -0.24
C THR A 173 21.17 -3.62 0.18
N ARG A 174 22.06 -3.25 -0.76
CA ARG A 174 23.47 -2.99 -0.49
C ARG A 174 23.66 -1.89 0.55
N LEU A 175 22.86 -0.82 0.45
CA LEU A 175 22.89 0.31 1.39
C LEU A 175 22.32 -0.05 2.75
N GLY A 176 21.31 -0.92 2.82
CA GLY A 176 20.75 -1.39 4.09
C GLY A 176 21.56 -2.49 4.79
N GLY A 177 22.52 -3.12 4.09
CA GLY A 177 23.43 -4.10 4.68
C GLY A 177 22.73 -5.36 5.21
N ASP A 178 23.38 -6.02 6.17
CA ASP A 178 22.84 -7.22 6.85
C ASP A 178 21.68 -6.90 7.81
N GLU A 179 21.52 -5.63 8.20
CA GLU A 179 20.50 -5.15 9.15
C GLU A 179 19.08 -5.00 8.52
N LEU A 180 18.93 -5.24 7.22
CA LEU A 180 17.60 -5.34 6.59
C LEU A 180 16.84 -6.61 7.00
N GLY A 181 17.49 -7.57 7.66
CA GLY A 181 16.79 -8.62 8.38
C GLY A 181 16.25 -8.06 9.68
N LEU A 182 14.92 -8.13 9.88
CA LEU A 182 14.26 -7.69 11.12
C LEU A 182 15.03 -8.21 12.36
N THR A 183 15.76 -7.33 13.03
CA THR A 183 16.30 -7.52 14.39
C THR A 183 15.43 -6.78 15.39
#